data_AF-A0A933ZG65-F1
#
_entry.id   AF-A0A933ZG65-F1
#
_cell.length_a   1.000
_cell.length_b   1.000
_cell.length_c   1.000
_cell.angle_alpha   90.00
_cell.angle_beta   90.00
_cell.angle_gamma   90.00
#
_symmetry.space_group_name_H-M   'P 1'
#
loop_
_entity.id
_entity.type
_entity.pdbx_description
1 polymer ?
#
loop_
_entity_poly.entity_id
_entity_poly.type
_entity_poly.pdbx_seq_one_letter_code
_entity_poly.pdbx_strand_id
1 'polypeptide(L)'
;MVATSLLSAFIVAISTLGAPPPPDPSWSAADAQIAADVRAGRPLVTYVVVPLCSNTQIDCGSVVAGRAGDPGHNIYWGAVFGARRFLDHKPGPWTRVDLQTSTGPILEQATYRRTISGSRWGLTSGNVEQIVVLQAVHGDQINDAVEHFWKVATEGGVIRFQDSGRVRSERIHVAGYVGHNRLMGGMNLPPPPDAAHRAPIHAFVLACYSESYFGPSLRAAGVRVLLTTRALMAPEGYLVDAVLRTVGDNGAVKGIRASAIDASVQWQKIARNDAAWIFAVEPRP
;
A
#
# COMPACT_ATOMS: atom_id res chain seq x y z
N MET A 1 31.56 -72.83 31.40
CA MET A 1 30.76 -71.77 30.75
C MET A 1 30.99 -70.49 31.55
N VAL A 2 31.71 -69.51 30.99
CA VAL A 2 31.80 -68.16 31.56
C VAL A 2 31.49 -67.21 30.41
N ALA A 3 30.36 -66.51 30.53
CA ALA A 3 29.87 -65.58 29.52
C ALA A 3 30.44 -64.19 29.77
N THR A 4 31.04 -63.60 28.76
CA THR A 4 31.56 -62.23 28.74
C THR A 4 30.50 -61.33 28.10
N SER A 5 29.93 -60.40 28.87
CA SER A 5 29.00 -59.39 28.34
C SER A 5 29.74 -58.10 28.04
N LEU A 6 29.80 -57.74 26.75
CA LEU A 6 30.24 -56.42 26.28
C LEU A 6 29.10 -55.41 26.41
N LEU A 7 29.28 -54.37 27.21
CA LEU A 7 28.44 -53.17 27.18
C LEU A 7 28.92 -52.25 26.05
N SER A 8 28.08 -52.05 25.04
CA SER A 8 28.28 -51.01 24.03
C SER A 8 27.57 -49.73 24.47
N ALA A 9 28.32 -48.65 24.65
CA ALA A 9 27.78 -47.33 24.96
C ALA A 9 27.29 -46.66 23.66
N PHE A 10 25.99 -46.39 23.59
CA PHE A 10 25.39 -45.57 22.53
C PHE A 10 25.59 -44.09 22.86
N ILE A 11 26.40 -43.39 22.06
CA ILE A 11 26.50 -41.92 22.11
C ILE A 11 25.33 -41.36 21.29
N VAL A 12 24.35 -40.77 21.97
CA VAL A 12 23.27 -40.02 21.33
C VAL A 12 23.80 -38.64 20.96
N ALA A 13 23.99 -38.39 19.67
CA ALA A 13 24.32 -37.07 19.16
C ALA A 13 23.08 -36.16 19.25
N ILE A 14 23.08 -35.25 20.23
CA ILE A 14 22.05 -34.20 20.34
C ILE A 14 22.29 -33.21 19.21
N SER A 15 21.43 -33.27 18.20
CA SER A 15 21.40 -32.26 17.13
C SER A 15 20.94 -30.94 17.73
N THR A 16 21.83 -29.95 17.83
CA THR A 16 21.47 -28.60 18.22
C THR A 16 20.61 -28.00 17.12
N LEU A 17 19.29 -27.94 17.34
CA LEU A 17 18.39 -27.11 16.54
C LEU A 17 18.90 -25.67 16.61
N GLY A 18 19.43 -25.16 15.51
CA GLY A 18 19.90 -23.78 15.41
C GLY A 18 18.76 -22.81 15.74
N ALA A 19 19.09 -21.69 16.38
CA ALA A 19 18.12 -20.64 16.67
C ALA A 19 17.39 -20.22 15.38
N PRO A 20 16.07 -19.93 15.44
CA PRO A 20 15.33 -19.47 14.27
C PRO A 20 15.98 -18.19 13.72
N PRO A 21 15.96 -17.99 12.38
CA PRO A 21 16.51 -16.78 11.79
C PRO A 21 15.82 -15.54 12.37
N PRO A 22 16.53 -14.41 12.48
CA PRO A 22 15.93 -13.17 12.95
C PRO A 22 14.76 -12.76 12.04
N PRO A 23 13.74 -12.08 12.59
CA PRO A 23 12.62 -11.62 11.80
C PRO A 23 13.08 -10.62 10.73
N ASP A 24 12.40 -10.62 9.57
CA ASP A 24 12.66 -9.63 8.53
C ASP A 24 12.44 -8.21 9.08
N PRO A 25 13.29 -7.22 8.69
CA PRO A 25 13.13 -5.85 9.14
C PRO A 25 11.82 -5.23 8.64
N SER A 26 11.26 -4.30 9.40
CA SER A 26 10.08 -3.53 9.00
C SER A 26 10.34 -2.74 7.72
N TRP A 27 9.29 -2.43 6.96
CA TRP A 27 9.40 -1.61 5.75
C TRP A 27 10.03 -0.23 6.03
N SER A 28 9.75 0.34 7.21
CA SER A 28 10.26 1.64 7.65
C SER A 28 11.72 1.60 8.12
N ALA A 29 12.30 0.41 8.36
CA ALA A 29 13.64 0.30 8.93
C ALA A 29 14.73 0.94 8.05
N ALA A 30 14.47 1.04 6.74
CA ALA A 30 15.36 1.66 5.77
C ALA A 30 15.23 3.19 5.68
N ASP A 31 14.37 3.81 6.51
CA ASP A 31 14.08 5.24 6.52
C ASP A 31 14.01 5.78 7.97
N ALA A 32 15.15 6.32 8.42
CA ALA A 32 15.27 6.87 9.77
C ALA A 32 14.33 8.04 10.04
N GLN A 33 13.91 8.78 9.01
CA GLN A 33 13.02 9.94 9.18
C GLN A 33 11.62 9.50 9.59
N ILE A 34 11.09 8.42 9.00
CA ILE A 34 9.76 7.88 9.36
C ILE A 34 9.76 7.45 10.83
N ALA A 35 10.81 6.75 11.26
CA ALA A 35 10.93 6.32 12.65
C ALA A 35 11.11 7.52 13.61
N ALA A 36 11.80 8.58 13.19
CA ALA A 36 11.92 9.81 13.98
C ALA A 36 10.57 10.54 14.10
N ASP A 37 9.81 10.66 13.01
CA ASP A 37 8.49 11.30 12.99
C ASP A 37 7.52 10.58 13.94
N VAL A 38 7.48 9.24 13.89
CA VAL A 38 6.64 8.43 14.78
C VAL A 38 7.05 8.57 16.25
N ARG A 39 8.35 8.54 16.56
CA ARG A 39 8.84 8.75 17.95
C ARG A 39 8.52 10.14 18.47
N ALA A 40 8.47 11.14 17.60
CA ALA A 40 8.06 12.50 17.92
C ALA A 40 6.53 12.66 18.06
N GLY A 41 5.76 11.57 17.91
CA GLY A 41 4.30 11.60 18.00
C GLY A 41 3.61 12.18 16.76
N ARG A 42 4.31 12.35 15.64
CA ARG A 42 3.70 12.76 14.37
C ARG A 42 2.95 11.58 13.76
N PRO A 43 1.82 11.81 13.07
CA PRO A 43 1.08 10.72 12.44
C PRO A 43 1.87 10.07 11.32
N LEU A 44 1.73 8.76 11.18
CA LEU A 44 2.11 8.06 9.95
C LEU A 44 1.06 8.33 8.88
N VAL A 45 1.48 8.87 7.74
CA VAL A 45 0.56 9.28 6.66
C VAL A 45 0.79 8.48 5.39
N THR A 46 -0.27 7.83 4.90
CA THR A 46 -0.32 7.24 3.57
C THR A 46 -1.30 8.03 2.69
N TYR A 47 -0.83 8.48 1.53
CA TYR A 47 -1.63 9.19 0.54
C TYR A 47 -1.83 8.33 -0.70
N VAL A 48 -3.06 8.13 -1.13
CA VAL A 48 -3.41 7.21 -2.22
C VAL A 48 -4.20 7.94 -3.29
N VAL A 49 -3.67 7.95 -4.51
CA VAL A 49 -4.33 8.47 -5.70
C VAL A 49 -5.14 7.34 -6.35
N VAL A 50 -6.43 7.59 -6.55
CA VAL A 50 -7.38 6.64 -7.13
C VAL A 50 -8.04 7.29 -8.35
N PRO A 51 -7.48 7.14 -9.57
CA PRO A 51 -8.22 7.52 -10.77
C PRO A 51 -9.44 6.61 -10.92
N LEU A 52 -10.61 7.22 -11.06
CA LEU A 52 -11.86 6.50 -11.24
C LEU A 52 -11.83 5.73 -12.56
N CYS A 53 -12.46 4.54 -12.58
CA CYS A 53 -12.57 3.76 -13.81
C CYS A 53 -13.37 4.53 -14.86
N SER A 54 -12.91 4.53 -16.11
CA SER A 54 -13.61 5.14 -17.24
C SER A 54 -13.80 4.12 -18.35
N ASN A 55 -15.06 3.88 -18.75
CA ASN A 55 -15.38 3.00 -19.89
C ASN A 55 -14.85 3.52 -21.23
N THR A 56 -14.38 4.77 -21.29
CA THR A 56 -13.68 5.31 -22.46
C THR A 56 -12.25 4.77 -22.60
N GLN A 57 -11.70 4.19 -21.52
CA GLN A 57 -10.31 3.74 -21.43
C GLN A 57 -10.19 2.23 -21.23
N ILE A 58 -11.08 1.62 -20.44
CA ILE A 58 -11.09 0.20 -20.15
C ILE A 58 -12.51 -0.28 -19.84
N ASP A 59 -12.83 -1.54 -20.14
CA ASP A 59 -14.09 -2.13 -19.70
C ASP A 59 -14.14 -2.21 -18.16
N CYS A 60 -15.02 -1.42 -17.56
CA CYS A 60 -15.26 -1.37 -16.12
C CYS A 60 -16.36 -2.36 -15.66
N GLY A 61 -16.80 -3.26 -16.54
CA GLY A 61 -17.79 -4.30 -16.27
C GLY A 61 -19.25 -3.84 -16.27
N SER A 62 -19.51 -2.53 -16.19
CA SER A 62 -20.83 -1.95 -16.46
C SER A 62 -20.75 -0.47 -16.81
N VAL A 63 -21.80 0.04 -17.46
CA VAL A 63 -21.94 1.47 -17.78
C VAL A 63 -21.82 2.33 -16.53
N VAL A 64 -22.46 1.95 -15.43
CA VAL A 64 -22.50 2.73 -14.18
C VAL A 64 -21.13 2.71 -13.48
N ALA A 65 -20.52 1.53 -13.38
CA ALA A 65 -19.25 1.32 -12.70
C ALA A 65 -18.07 2.05 -13.35
N GLY A 66 -18.15 2.33 -14.66
CA GLY A 66 -17.14 3.04 -15.43
C GLY A 66 -17.50 4.48 -15.80
N ARG A 67 -18.40 5.13 -15.06
CA ARG A 67 -18.62 6.57 -15.20
C ARG A 67 -17.49 7.33 -14.49
N ALA A 68 -16.69 8.04 -15.28
CA ALA A 68 -15.49 8.74 -14.83
C ALA A 68 -15.74 9.80 -13.75
N GLY A 69 -16.92 10.41 -13.74
CA GLY A 69 -17.32 11.48 -12.82
C GLY A 69 -18.30 11.07 -11.73
N ASP A 70 -18.57 9.78 -11.55
CA ASP A 70 -19.52 9.26 -10.55
C ASP A 70 -18.81 8.50 -9.43
N PRO A 71 -18.20 9.20 -8.45
CA PRO A 71 -17.50 8.54 -7.35
C PRO A 71 -18.43 7.61 -6.56
N GLY A 72 -19.73 7.91 -6.48
CA GLY A 72 -20.72 7.13 -5.74
C GLY A 72 -20.84 5.68 -6.21
N HIS A 73 -20.71 5.44 -7.51
CA HIS A 73 -20.90 4.11 -8.10
C HIS A 73 -19.66 3.53 -8.80
N ASN A 74 -18.56 4.29 -8.90
CA ASN A 74 -17.37 3.84 -9.59
C ASN A 74 -16.74 2.60 -8.92
N ILE A 75 -16.31 1.62 -9.74
CA ILE A 75 -15.77 0.34 -9.27
C ILE A 75 -14.52 0.48 -8.38
N TYR A 76 -13.70 1.51 -8.60
CA TYR A 76 -12.48 1.73 -7.80
C TYR A 76 -12.74 2.55 -6.52
N TRP A 77 -13.95 3.09 -6.32
CA TRP A 77 -14.22 4.06 -5.24
C TRP A 77 -15.46 3.78 -4.40
N GLY A 78 -16.66 4.03 -4.94
CA GLY A 78 -17.93 3.97 -4.21
C GLY A 78 -18.72 2.67 -4.37
N ALA A 79 -18.40 1.85 -5.39
CA ALA A 79 -18.99 0.53 -5.56
C ALA A 79 -18.67 -0.41 -4.38
N VAL A 80 -19.30 -1.58 -4.33
CA VAL A 80 -19.22 -2.52 -3.18
C VAL A 80 -17.78 -2.86 -2.75
N PHE A 81 -16.84 -2.97 -3.70
CA PHE A 81 -15.42 -3.21 -3.43
C PHE A 81 -14.54 -1.99 -3.73
N GLY A 82 -15.11 -0.81 -3.89
CA GLY A 82 -14.33 0.42 -4.10
C GLY A 82 -13.56 0.84 -2.84
N ALA A 83 -12.44 1.55 -3.01
CA ALA A 83 -11.53 1.87 -1.92
C ALA A 83 -12.19 2.65 -0.77
N ARG A 84 -12.90 3.75 -1.08
CA ARG A 84 -13.64 4.54 -0.08
C ARG A 84 -14.73 3.70 0.58
N ARG A 85 -15.51 2.97 -0.23
CA ARG A 85 -16.61 2.12 0.28
C ARG A 85 -16.11 1.09 1.28
N PHE A 86 -14.96 0.46 0.99
CA PHE A 86 -14.38 -0.57 1.83
C PHE A 86 -13.86 -0.01 3.16
N LEU A 87 -13.16 1.13 3.14
CA LEU A 87 -12.69 1.80 4.37
C LEU A 87 -13.84 2.37 5.22
N ASP A 88 -14.96 2.74 4.60
CA ASP A 88 -16.18 3.15 5.30
C ASP A 88 -16.93 1.99 5.97
N HIS A 89 -16.75 0.76 5.48
CA HIS A 89 -17.56 -0.39 5.90
C HIS A 89 -17.29 -0.80 7.35
N LYS A 90 -18.36 -1.22 8.05
CA LYS A 90 -18.28 -1.74 9.42
C LYS A 90 -18.72 -3.21 9.46
N PRO A 91 -18.06 -4.07 10.26
CA PRO A 91 -16.93 -3.76 11.16
C PRO A 91 -15.63 -3.50 10.39
N GLY A 92 -14.86 -2.49 10.82
CA GLY A 92 -13.60 -2.07 10.22
C GLY A 92 -12.83 -1.10 11.12
N PRO A 93 -11.48 -1.07 11.08
CA PRO A 93 -10.66 -0.32 12.04
C PRO A 93 -10.60 1.19 11.76
N TRP A 94 -11.10 1.62 10.60
CA TRP A 94 -10.98 2.99 10.14
C TRP A 94 -12.13 3.86 10.63
N THR A 95 -11.80 5.06 11.09
CA THR A 95 -12.76 6.14 11.33
C THR A 95 -12.54 7.20 10.27
N ARG A 96 -13.56 7.52 9.47
CA ARG A 96 -13.49 8.64 8.53
C ARG A 96 -13.50 9.95 9.32
N VAL A 97 -12.48 10.78 9.11
CA VAL A 97 -12.30 12.07 9.82
C VAL A 97 -12.69 13.25 8.93
N ASP A 98 -12.55 13.10 7.61
CA ASP A 98 -12.87 14.13 6.63
C ASP A 98 -13.40 13.50 5.34
N LEU A 99 -14.27 14.23 4.65
CA LEU A 99 -14.68 13.95 3.29
C LEU A 99 -14.92 15.28 2.57
N GLN A 100 -13.97 15.66 1.72
CA GLN A 100 -14.09 16.85 0.89
C GLN A 100 -14.61 16.43 -0.48
N THR A 101 -15.56 17.17 -1.03
CA THR A 101 -16.10 16.95 -2.38
C THR A 101 -15.87 18.20 -3.23
N SER A 102 -15.70 18.00 -4.53
CA SER A 102 -15.48 19.08 -5.49
C SER A 102 -16.00 18.70 -6.87
N THR A 103 -16.23 19.69 -7.72
CA THR A 103 -16.57 19.52 -9.15
C THR A 103 -15.33 19.60 -10.06
N GLY A 104 -14.13 19.74 -9.49
CA GLY A 104 -12.87 19.78 -10.21
C GLY A 104 -12.33 18.39 -10.60
N PRO A 105 -11.08 18.32 -11.08
CA PRO A 105 -10.42 17.05 -11.44
C PRO A 105 -10.33 16.05 -10.29
N ILE A 106 -10.22 16.55 -9.06
CA ILE A 106 -10.32 15.76 -7.83
C ILE A 106 -11.75 15.86 -7.34
N LEU A 107 -12.48 14.74 -7.39
CA LEU A 107 -13.91 14.69 -7.08
C LEU A 107 -14.16 14.52 -5.58
N GLU A 108 -13.35 13.68 -4.93
CA GLU A 108 -13.43 13.44 -3.50
C GLU A 108 -12.03 13.28 -2.88
N GLN A 109 -11.87 13.77 -1.65
CA GLN A 109 -10.74 13.44 -0.78
C GLN A 109 -11.28 12.93 0.55
N ALA A 110 -11.11 11.64 0.81
CA ALA A 110 -11.55 10.98 2.03
C ALA A 110 -10.36 10.74 2.96
N THR A 111 -10.43 11.26 4.19
CA THR A 111 -9.38 11.04 5.19
C THR A 111 -9.89 10.08 6.26
N TYR A 112 -9.08 9.09 6.58
CA TYR A 112 -9.34 8.05 7.56
C TYR A 112 -8.25 8.04 8.62
N ARG A 113 -8.64 7.65 9.82
CA ARG A 113 -7.76 7.50 10.98
C ARG A 113 -7.93 6.12 11.60
N ARG A 114 -6.81 5.56 12.06
CA ARG A 114 -6.81 4.48 13.06
C ARG A 114 -5.67 4.63 14.03
N THR A 115 -5.83 4.05 15.21
CA THR A 115 -4.83 4.03 16.28
C THR A 115 -4.12 2.69 16.31
N ILE A 116 -2.80 2.71 16.41
CA ILE A 116 -1.95 1.52 16.37
C ILE A 116 -1.12 1.45 17.65
N SER A 117 -0.98 0.27 18.23
CA SER A 117 -0.13 0.09 19.41
C SER A 117 1.31 0.52 19.10
N GLY A 118 1.88 1.38 19.96
CA GLY A 118 3.25 1.87 19.81
C GLY A 118 4.32 0.77 19.80
N SER A 119 4.02 -0.40 20.37
CA SER A 119 4.93 -1.56 20.39
C SER A 119 5.28 -2.06 18.98
N ARG A 120 4.37 -1.93 18.00
CA ARG A 120 4.63 -2.23 16.58
C ARG A 120 5.74 -1.35 15.98
N TRP A 121 5.95 -0.17 16.56
CA TRP A 121 6.92 0.82 16.17
C TRP A 121 8.11 0.91 17.13
N GLY A 122 8.25 -0.07 18.03
CA GLY A 122 9.33 -0.10 19.02
C GLY A 122 9.21 0.97 20.11
N LEU A 123 8.03 1.57 20.30
CA LEU A 123 7.77 2.49 21.40
C LEU A 123 7.50 1.70 22.69
N THR A 124 8.03 2.18 23.82
CA THR A 124 7.82 1.57 25.14
C THR A 124 6.45 1.90 25.74
N SER A 125 5.79 2.94 25.24
CA SER A 125 4.43 3.34 25.64
C SER A 125 3.77 4.17 24.53
N GLY A 126 2.45 4.38 24.63
CA GLY A 126 1.69 5.20 23.70
C GLY A 126 1.24 4.47 22.43
N ASN A 127 0.67 5.24 21.52
CA ASN A 127 0.12 4.77 20.25
C ASN A 127 0.64 5.59 19.09
N VAL A 128 0.59 5.02 17.90
CA VAL A 128 0.84 5.70 16.63
C VAL A 128 -0.50 6.02 15.98
N GLU A 129 -0.72 7.29 15.65
CA GLU A 129 -1.84 7.70 14.79
C GLU A 129 -1.46 7.36 13.34
N GLN A 130 -2.28 6.55 12.67
CA GLN A 130 -2.18 6.39 11.22
C GLN A 130 -3.30 7.19 10.55
N ILE A 131 -2.89 8.05 9.62
CA ILE A 131 -3.76 8.79 8.72
C ILE A 131 -3.63 8.21 7.32
N VAL A 132 -4.77 7.94 6.69
CA VAL A 132 -4.85 7.55 5.28
C VAL A 132 -5.70 8.58 4.56
N VAL A 133 -5.16 9.15 3.50
CA VAL A 133 -5.90 10.05 2.62
C VAL A 133 -6.05 9.36 1.28
N LEU A 134 -7.29 9.05 0.91
CA LEU A 134 -7.64 8.57 -0.42
C LEU A 134 -8.14 9.75 -1.25
N GLN A 135 -7.73 9.85 -2.51
CA GLN A 135 -8.17 10.89 -3.43
C GLN A 135 -8.75 10.29 -4.71
N ALA A 136 -10.04 10.54 -4.96
CA ALA A 136 -10.70 10.18 -6.20
C ALA A 136 -10.43 11.24 -7.27
N VAL A 137 -9.71 10.84 -8.33
CA VAL A 137 -9.48 11.68 -9.50
C VAL A 137 -10.48 11.26 -10.59
N HIS A 138 -11.10 12.23 -11.25
CA HIS A 138 -12.01 11.97 -12.37
C HIS A 138 -11.33 11.05 -13.40
N GLY A 139 -12.02 10.01 -13.86
CA GLY A 139 -11.41 8.95 -14.66
C GLY A 139 -10.80 9.42 -15.99
N ASP A 140 -11.38 10.46 -16.59
CA ASP A 140 -10.84 11.06 -17.82
C ASP A 140 -9.57 11.91 -17.56
N GLN A 141 -9.23 12.18 -16.30
CA GLN A 141 -8.02 12.89 -15.86
C GLN A 141 -6.94 11.93 -15.32
N ILE A 142 -6.94 10.69 -15.78
CA ILE A 142 -5.99 9.66 -15.32
C ILE A 142 -4.52 9.99 -15.62
N ASN A 143 -4.24 10.78 -16.68
CA ASN A 143 -2.88 11.25 -16.94
C ASN A 143 -2.39 12.13 -15.79
N ASP A 144 -3.20 13.13 -15.40
CA ASP A 144 -2.93 14.00 -14.26
C ASP A 144 -2.80 13.18 -12.97
N ALA A 145 -3.61 12.14 -12.79
CA ALA A 145 -3.51 11.24 -11.63
C ALA A 145 -2.15 10.52 -11.57
N VAL A 146 -1.65 10.03 -12.71
CA VAL A 146 -0.33 9.38 -12.80
C VAL A 146 0.80 10.37 -12.56
N GLU A 147 0.74 11.56 -13.16
CA GLU A 147 1.74 12.62 -12.96
C GLU A 147 1.77 13.08 -11.50
N HIS A 148 0.60 13.25 -10.88
CA HIS A 148 0.49 13.63 -9.49
C HIS A 148 1.03 12.55 -8.54
N PHE A 149 0.69 11.28 -8.78
CA PHE A 149 1.29 10.17 -8.03
C PHE A 149 2.82 10.13 -8.19
N TRP A 150 3.32 10.26 -9.43
CA TRP A 150 4.76 10.28 -9.71
C TRP A 150 5.46 11.40 -8.95
N LYS A 151 4.91 12.62 -9.01
CA LYS A 151 5.43 13.78 -8.29
C LYS A 151 5.49 13.51 -6.79
N VAL A 152 4.39 13.09 -6.17
CA VAL A 152 4.37 12.83 -4.72
C VAL A 152 5.33 11.70 -4.33
N ALA A 153 5.44 10.65 -5.15
CA ALA A 153 6.34 9.54 -4.86
C ALA A 153 7.82 9.96 -4.92
N THR A 154 8.19 10.86 -5.84
CA THR A 154 9.60 11.24 -6.12
C THR A 154 10.07 12.52 -5.43
N GLU A 155 9.15 13.44 -5.12
CA GLU A 155 9.41 14.73 -4.47
C GLU A 155 8.85 14.79 -3.04
N GLY A 156 8.11 13.77 -2.60
CA GLY A 156 7.40 13.80 -1.33
C GLY A 156 6.26 14.81 -1.34
N GLY A 157 5.79 15.19 -0.16
CA GLY A 157 4.77 16.23 -0.05
C GLY A 157 4.13 16.32 1.32
N VAL A 158 3.17 17.24 1.42
CA VAL A 158 2.27 17.40 2.57
C VAL A 158 0.83 17.26 2.10
N ILE A 159 -0.01 16.67 2.94
CA ILE A 159 -1.45 16.56 2.70
C ILE A 159 -2.21 17.43 3.70
N ARG A 160 -3.28 18.07 3.22
CA ARG A 160 -4.14 18.92 4.05
C ARG A 160 -5.54 18.34 4.14
N PHE A 161 -6.10 18.32 5.33
CA PHE A 161 -7.44 17.82 5.62
C PHE A 161 -8.03 18.50 6.86
N GLN A 162 -9.34 18.40 7.03
CA GLN A 162 -10.03 18.88 8.22
C GLN A 162 -10.08 17.77 9.28
N ASP A 163 -9.82 18.10 10.54
CA ASP A 163 -10.00 17.21 11.68
C ASP A 163 -10.60 18.01 12.82
N SER A 164 -11.83 17.65 13.24
CA SER A 164 -12.56 18.34 14.30
C SER A 164 -12.62 19.88 14.12
N GLY A 165 -12.86 20.34 12.88
CA GLY A 165 -12.98 21.76 12.55
C GLY A 165 -11.65 22.53 12.43
N ARG A 166 -10.51 21.83 12.43
CA ARG A 166 -9.18 22.44 12.23
C ARG A 166 -8.52 21.86 10.98
N VAL A 167 -7.88 22.73 10.21
CA VAL A 167 -7.00 22.29 9.11
C VAL A 167 -5.73 21.70 9.70
N ARG A 168 -5.45 20.43 9.39
CA ARG A 168 -4.17 19.78 9.62
C ARG A 168 -3.36 19.74 8.33
N SER A 169 -2.04 19.82 8.45
CA SER A 169 -1.09 19.70 7.35
C SER A 169 0.00 18.73 7.77
N GLU A 170 0.03 17.55 7.15
CA GLU A 170 0.89 16.45 7.59
C GLU A 170 1.81 15.98 6.45
N ARG A 171 3.04 15.57 6.78
CA ARG A 171 3.99 15.04 5.80
C ARG A 171 3.52 13.67 5.30
N ILE A 172 3.62 13.43 4.00
CA ILE A 172 3.34 12.13 3.38
C ILE A 172 4.57 11.22 3.54
N HIS A 173 4.34 9.99 4.02
CA HIS A 173 5.40 9.00 4.21
C HIS A 173 5.34 7.88 3.17
N VAL A 174 4.13 7.56 2.69
CA VAL A 174 3.88 6.52 1.68
C VAL A 174 2.90 7.07 0.64
N ALA A 175 3.26 6.93 -0.64
CA ALA A 175 2.36 7.18 -1.77
C ALA A 175 1.75 5.88 -2.31
N GLY A 176 0.48 5.91 -2.69
CA GLY A 176 -0.22 4.80 -3.32
C GLY A 176 -0.83 5.22 -4.64
N TYR A 177 -0.80 4.32 -5.63
CA TYR A 177 -1.63 4.43 -6.84
C TYR A 177 -2.50 3.18 -6.94
N VAL A 178 -3.81 3.37 -7.10
CA VAL A 178 -4.80 2.27 -7.14
C VAL A 178 -5.79 2.53 -8.27
N GLY A 179 -5.76 1.73 -9.33
CA GLY A 179 -6.66 1.91 -10.46
C GLY A 179 -6.14 1.31 -11.76
N HIS A 180 -6.66 1.80 -12.89
CA HIS A 180 -6.20 1.40 -14.21
C HIS A 180 -4.73 1.77 -14.43
N ASN A 181 -3.94 0.90 -15.09
CA ASN A 181 -2.57 1.22 -15.43
C ASN A 181 -2.51 2.03 -16.74
N ARG A 182 -2.49 3.36 -16.62
CA ARG A 182 -2.48 4.25 -17.80
C ARG A 182 -1.23 4.13 -18.67
N LEU A 183 -0.10 3.65 -18.12
CA LEU A 183 1.14 3.44 -18.88
C LEU A 183 0.96 2.28 -19.89
N MET A 184 0.10 1.29 -19.60
CA MET A 184 -0.27 0.26 -20.58
C MET A 184 -1.00 0.85 -21.79
N GLY A 185 -1.67 1.99 -21.64
CA GLY A 185 -2.30 2.72 -22.72
C GLY A 185 -1.36 3.69 -23.46
N GLY A 186 -0.04 3.59 -23.26
CA GLY A 186 0.96 4.39 -23.98
C GLY A 186 1.32 5.74 -23.33
N MET A 187 0.96 5.97 -22.06
CA MET A 187 1.48 7.11 -21.32
C MET A 187 2.91 6.83 -20.85
N ASN A 188 3.79 7.83 -20.94
CA ASN A 188 5.12 7.79 -20.35
C ASN A 188 5.15 8.59 -19.05
N LEU A 189 5.95 8.13 -18.09
CA LEU A 189 6.23 8.92 -16.89
C LEU A 189 7.14 10.11 -17.24
N PRO A 190 6.98 11.26 -16.56
CA PRO A 190 7.95 12.33 -16.62
C PRO A 190 9.35 11.84 -16.20
N PRO A 191 10.43 12.53 -16.62
CA PRO A 191 11.75 12.25 -16.08
C PRO A 191 11.76 12.44 -14.55
N PRO A 192 12.67 11.76 -13.82
CA PRO A 192 12.85 12.01 -12.39
C PRO A 192 13.15 13.48 -12.10
N PRO A 193 12.69 14.02 -10.95
CA PRO A 193 13.01 15.38 -10.57
C PRO A 193 14.52 15.59 -10.44
N ASP A 194 14.94 16.83 -10.63
CA ASP A 194 16.32 17.25 -10.36
C ASP A 194 16.69 17.06 -8.88
N ALA A 195 17.98 17.20 -8.56
CA ALA A 195 18.46 16.98 -7.20
C ALA A 195 17.87 17.99 -6.17
N ALA A 196 17.42 19.17 -6.61
CA ALA A 196 16.88 20.19 -5.72
C ALA A 196 15.46 19.86 -5.23
N HIS A 197 14.67 19.17 -6.06
CA HIS A 197 13.29 18.80 -5.74
C HIS A 197 13.13 17.32 -5.35
N ARG A 198 14.18 16.51 -5.50
CA ARG A 198 14.16 15.08 -5.20
C ARG A 198 14.10 14.80 -3.69
N ALA A 199 13.00 14.21 -3.25
CA ALA A 199 12.82 13.71 -1.89
C ALA A 199 11.94 12.44 -1.91
N PRO A 200 12.44 11.34 -2.51
CA PRO A 200 11.64 10.16 -2.75
C PRO A 200 11.16 9.56 -1.44
N ILE A 201 9.90 9.13 -1.45
CA ILE A 201 9.27 8.42 -0.33
C ILE A 201 9.03 6.96 -0.71
N HIS A 202 8.37 6.20 0.17
CA HIS A 202 7.99 4.82 -0.14
C HIS A 202 6.72 4.83 -0.99
N ALA A 203 6.55 3.84 -1.87
CA ALA A 203 5.35 3.77 -2.70
C ALA A 203 4.83 2.34 -2.93
N PHE A 204 3.53 2.22 -3.17
CA PHE A 204 2.93 1.00 -3.71
C PHE A 204 2.03 1.32 -4.91
N VAL A 205 1.88 0.36 -5.82
CA VAL A 205 1.05 0.50 -7.03
C VAL A 205 0.19 -0.74 -7.23
N LEU A 206 -1.10 -0.62 -6.96
CA LEU A 206 -2.12 -1.62 -7.26
C LEU A 206 -2.76 -1.26 -8.62
N ALA A 207 -2.14 -1.75 -9.68
CA ALA A 207 -2.62 -1.62 -11.05
C ALA A 207 -2.06 -2.78 -11.88
N CYS A 208 -2.74 -3.18 -12.95
CA CYS A 208 -2.31 -4.29 -13.81
C CYS A 208 -0.85 -4.13 -14.28
N TYR A 209 -0.03 -5.18 -14.14
CA TYR A 209 1.39 -5.19 -14.58
C TYR A 209 2.25 -4.03 -14.04
N SER A 210 1.87 -3.41 -12.93
CA SER A 210 2.55 -2.20 -12.43
C SER A 210 4.04 -2.38 -12.15
N GLU A 211 4.49 -3.60 -11.86
CA GLU A 211 5.90 -3.91 -11.66
C GLU A 211 6.75 -3.64 -12.90
N SER A 212 6.24 -3.97 -14.10
CA SER A 212 6.98 -3.75 -15.35
C SER A 212 6.87 -2.31 -15.87
N TYR A 213 5.79 -1.60 -15.54
CA TYR A 213 5.52 -0.25 -16.06
C TYR A 213 5.97 0.87 -15.11
N PHE A 214 5.67 0.77 -13.82
CA PHE A 214 6.04 1.78 -12.82
C PHE A 214 7.36 1.44 -12.11
N GLY A 215 7.57 0.15 -11.82
CA GLY A 215 8.65 -0.33 -10.96
C GLY A 215 10.04 0.22 -11.34
N PRO A 216 10.55 0.01 -12.57
CA PRO A 216 11.86 0.48 -12.98
C PRO A 216 12.05 1.99 -12.81
N SER A 217 11.07 2.79 -13.23
CA SER A 217 11.14 4.25 -13.15
C SER A 217 11.12 4.75 -11.72
N LEU A 218 10.25 4.19 -10.87
CA LEU A 218 10.18 4.54 -9.44
C LEU A 218 11.52 4.25 -8.76
N ARG A 219 12.10 3.08 -9.00
CA ARG A 219 13.40 2.68 -8.44
C ARG A 219 14.53 3.58 -8.94
N ALA A 220 14.55 3.90 -10.23
CA ALA A 220 15.53 4.82 -10.81
C ALA A 220 15.42 6.23 -10.21
N ALA A 221 14.23 6.65 -9.77
CA ALA A 221 14.01 7.90 -9.05
C ALA A 221 14.33 7.83 -7.54
N GLY A 222 14.74 6.67 -7.03
CA GLY A 222 15.07 6.46 -5.61
C GLY A 222 13.88 6.12 -4.71
N VAL A 223 12.70 5.90 -5.29
CA VAL A 223 11.49 5.50 -4.55
C VAL A 223 11.65 4.06 -4.07
N ARG A 224 11.39 3.81 -2.79
CA ARG A 224 11.35 2.45 -2.23
C ARG A 224 10.00 1.82 -2.53
N VAL A 225 9.98 0.83 -3.42
CA VAL A 225 8.75 0.17 -3.88
C VAL A 225 8.33 -0.93 -2.90
N LEU A 226 7.24 -0.69 -2.16
CA LEU A 226 6.69 -1.59 -1.16
C LEU A 226 5.89 -2.75 -1.76
N LEU A 227 5.14 -2.49 -2.85
CA LEU A 227 4.30 -3.48 -3.52
C LEU A 227 3.92 -3.03 -4.93
N THR A 228 4.01 -3.94 -5.89
CA THR A 228 3.56 -3.80 -7.28
C THR A 228 2.90 -5.10 -7.74
N THR A 229 2.38 -5.14 -8.97
CA THR A 229 1.73 -6.32 -9.54
C THR A 229 2.37 -6.77 -10.86
N ARG A 230 2.28 -8.06 -11.17
CA ARG A 230 2.87 -8.72 -12.36
C ARG A 230 1.84 -9.28 -13.33
N ALA A 231 0.56 -9.14 -13.01
CA ALA A 231 -0.52 -9.75 -13.76
C ALA A 231 -1.69 -8.77 -13.86
N LEU A 232 -2.71 -9.16 -14.64
CA LEU A 232 -4.01 -8.53 -14.58
C LEU A 232 -4.62 -8.76 -13.19
N MET A 233 -5.20 -7.72 -12.62
CA MET A 233 -5.85 -7.78 -11.31
C MET A 233 -6.81 -6.60 -11.15
N ALA A 234 -7.86 -6.80 -10.33
CA ALA A 234 -8.78 -5.73 -9.95
C ALA A 234 -8.20 -4.96 -8.75
N PRO A 235 -7.99 -3.63 -8.86
CA PRO A 235 -7.42 -2.80 -7.79
C PRO A 235 -8.50 -2.41 -6.76
N GLU A 236 -9.01 -3.41 -6.04
CA GLU A 236 -10.16 -3.29 -5.15
C GLU A 236 -9.78 -2.88 -3.72
N GLY A 237 -10.74 -2.32 -2.99
CA GLY A 237 -10.59 -1.74 -1.67
C GLY A 237 -10.12 -2.70 -0.58
N TYR A 238 -10.36 -4.02 -0.68
CA TYR A 238 -9.80 -4.98 0.28
C TYR A 238 -8.29 -5.13 0.15
N LEU A 239 -7.71 -4.93 -1.04
CA LEU A 239 -6.27 -4.91 -1.22
C LEU A 239 -5.68 -3.64 -0.64
N VAL A 240 -6.37 -2.51 -0.87
CA VAL A 240 -6.00 -1.22 -0.29
C VAL A 240 -6.00 -1.34 1.24
N ASP A 241 -7.06 -1.85 1.86
CA ASP A 241 -7.13 -2.08 3.31
C ASP A 241 -5.99 -2.98 3.81
N ALA A 242 -5.76 -4.13 3.17
CA ALA A 242 -4.72 -5.06 3.58
C ALA A 242 -3.31 -4.42 3.57
N VAL A 243 -2.98 -3.68 2.51
CA VAL A 243 -1.71 -2.97 2.37
C VAL A 243 -1.60 -1.88 3.44
N LEU A 244 -2.60 -1.01 3.56
CA LEU A 244 -2.60 0.10 4.53
C LEU A 244 -2.47 -0.39 5.97
N ARG A 245 -3.11 -1.52 6.28
CA ARG A 245 -3.05 -2.13 7.61
C ARG A 245 -1.66 -2.65 7.91
N THR A 246 -1.04 -3.38 6.99
CA THR A 246 0.33 -3.88 7.19
C THR A 246 1.37 -2.77 7.24
N VAL A 247 1.20 -1.71 6.43
CA VAL A 247 2.03 -0.50 6.48
C VAL A 247 1.94 0.16 7.85
N GLY A 248 0.74 0.43 8.36
CA GLY A 248 0.60 1.06 9.67
C GLY A 248 1.06 0.17 10.82
N ASP A 249 0.90 -1.15 10.71
CA ASP A 249 1.37 -2.11 11.71
C ASP A 249 2.90 -2.31 11.65
N ASN A 250 3.59 -1.55 10.79
CA ASN A 250 5.03 -1.56 10.59
C ASN A 250 5.59 -2.93 10.19
N GLY A 251 4.83 -3.68 9.39
CA GLY A 251 5.24 -5.01 8.94
C GLY A 251 6.46 -4.98 8.02
N ALA A 252 7.10 -6.14 7.82
CA ALA A 252 8.12 -6.28 6.78
C ALA A 252 7.50 -6.15 5.38
N VAL A 253 8.30 -5.80 4.37
CA VAL A 253 7.86 -5.73 2.96
C VAL A 253 7.27 -7.08 2.49
N LYS A 254 7.87 -8.21 2.90
CA LYS A 254 7.29 -9.54 2.63
C LYS A 254 5.91 -9.72 3.28
N GLY A 255 5.68 -9.10 4.44
CA GLY A 255 4.38 -9.07 5.12
C GLY A 255 3.32 -8.28 4.35
N ILE A 256 3.70 -7.15 3.75
CA ILE A 256 2.80 -6.36 2.88
C ILE A 256 2.37 -7.20 1.67
N ARG A 257 3.31 -7.93 1.06
CA ARG A 257 2.97 -8.87 -0.02
C ARG A 257 2.05 -9.99 0.48
N ALA A 258 2.35 -10.58 1.63
CA ALA A 258 1.55 -11.66 2.19
C ALA A 258 0.10 -11.23 2.47
N SER A 259 -0.11 -10.03 3.01
CA SER A 259 -1.46 -9.52 3.28
C SER A 259 -2.27 -9.26 2.01
N ALA A 260 -1.64 -8.78 0.94
CA ALA A 260 -2.29 -8.66 -0.37
C ALA A 260 -2.69 -10.03 -0.93
N ILE A 261 -1.83 -11.05 -0.82
CA ILE A 261 -2.12 -12.44 -1.21
C ILE A 261 -3.31 -12.98 -0.41
N ASP A 262 -3.29 -12.84 0.92
CA ASP A 262 -4.34 -13.33 1.81
C ASP A 262 -5.68 -12.68 1.48
N ALA A 263 -5.69 -11.37 1.23
CA ALA A 263 -6.88 -10.64 0.84
C ALA A 263 -7.42 -11.09 -0.52
N SER A 264 -6.56 -11.29 -1.53
CA SER A 264 -6.98 -11.87 -2.82
C SER A 264 -7.59 -13.26 -2.67
N VAL A 265 -6.96 -14.16 -1.90
CA VAL A 265 -7.51 -15.50 -1.64
C VAL A 265 -8.87 -15.42 -0.96
N GLN A 266 -9.00 -14.55 0.04
CA GLN A 266 -10.24 -14.38 0.79
C GLN A 266 -11.39 -13.86 -0.08
N TRP A 267 -11.14 -12.85 -0.92
CA TRP A 267 -12.19 -12.11 -1.62
C TRP A 267 -12.44 -12.62 -3.04
N GLN A 268 -11.38 -12.92 -3.80
CA GLN A 268 -11.51 -13.43 -5.17
C GLN A 268 -11.69 -14.95 -5.24
N LYS A 269 -11.50 -15.66 -4.12
CA LYS A 269 -11.62 -17.13 -4.04
C LYS A 269 -10.69 -17.89 -4.99
N ILE A 270 -9.52 -17.31 -5.28
CA ILE A 270 -8.48 -17.92 -6.11
C ILE A 270 -7.48 -18.72 -5.26
N ALA A 271 -6.73 -19.63 -5.90
CA ALA A 271 -5.68 -20.37 -5.21
C ALA A 271 -4.56 -19.43 -4.73
N ARG A 272 -3.95 -19.78 -3.59
CA ARG A 272 -2.87 -18.96 -3.00
C ARG A 272 -1.70 -18.75 -3.95
N ASN A 273 -1.35 -19.75 -4.75
CA ASN A 273 -0.24 -19.65 -5.71
C ASN A 273 -0.56 -18.65 -6.83
N ASP A 274 -1.80 -18.61 -7.32
CA ASP A 274 -2.25 -17.65 -8.32
C ASP A 274 -2.23 -16.23 -7.75
N ALA A 275 -2.77 -16.05 -6.53
CA ALA A 275 -2.68 -14.78 -5.81
C ALA A 275 -1.22 -14.35 -5.59
N ALA A 276 -0.35 -15.27 -5.20
CA ALA A 276 1.07 -15.00 -5.01
C ALA A 276 1.77 -14.55 -6.30
N TRP A 277 1.38 -15.09 -7.45
CA TRP A 277 1.94 -14.71 -8.74
C TRP A 277 1.67 -13.23 -9.07
N ILE A 278 0.48 -12.72 -8.71
CA ILE A 278 0.07 -11.33 -8.96
C ILE A 278 1.04 -10.35 -8.31
N PHE A 279 1.51 -10.60 -7.08
CA PHE A 279 2.17 -9.55 -6.28
C PHE A 279 3.70 -9.62 -6.29
N ALA A 280 4.33 -8.46 -6.45
CA ALA A 280 5.77 -8.25 -6.50
C ALA A 280 6.25 -7.28 -5.42
N VAL A 281 7.47 -7.53 -4.92
CA VAL A 281 8.22 -6.64 -4.02
C VAL A 281 9.69 -6.64 -4.44
N GLU A 282 10.41 -5.56 -4.12
CA GLU A 282 11.82 -5.38 -4.47
C GLU A 282 12.79 -5.77 -3.32
N PRO A 283 14.02 -6.23 -3.65
CA PRO A 283 14.36 -7.05 -4.81
C PRO A 283 14.22 -8.51 -4.40
N ARG A 284 13.64 -9.35 -5.27
CA ARG A 284 13.97 -10.77 -5.17
C ARG A 284 15.47 -10.92 -5.47
N PRO A 285 16.18 -11.77 -4.71
CA PRO A 285 17.58 -12.09 -5.00
C PRO A 285 17.75 -12.62 -6.41
#